data_AF-A0A928TYV5-F1
#
_entry.id   AF-A0A928TYV5-F1
#
_cell.length_a   1.000
_cell.length_b   1.000
_cell.length_c   1.000
_cell.angle_alpha   90.00
_cell.angle_beta   90.00
_cell.angle_gamma   90.00
#
_symmetry.space_group_name_H-M   'P 1'
#
loop_
_entity.id
_entity.type
_entity.pdbx_description
1 polymer ?
#
loop_
_entity_poly.entity_id
_entity_poly.type
_entity_poly.pdbx_seq_one_letter_code
_entity_poly.pdbx_strand_id
1 'polypeptide(L)'
;MGYKFHYILVGAVLTLFVLAGAFSVGFSPTKANDAPDEDTQVILEPQHAPALLEEELVKAVSLSQELAETIEANEEFEPGPTTDTTLIVSTVKEFAARQEAALLGKPGWIFIKRTELASDEQREGDYSSFTGVSIPVTELVPAETPIFEGWSHVDERGLYHEALGVVTSANGAIHQHNILFEGQWYNLTLRDRGFPPEHYMTAHTLTGVQLPISGVLQWLEEIQNLDSVNLTAYLNDGNYVVVKESMYKEPLILGSPEQPTLPSPAIGDSMTYTFDIQTGQLLYEEVYLFLEDGSTFLVGMSEYQTEFMQELPPERATLYYDGIDMVKGEQ
;
A
#
# COMPACT_ATOMS: atom_id res chain seq x y z
N MET A 1 14.02 -29.27 -12.99
CA MET A 1 14.08 -28.68 -11.63
C MET A 1 14.05 -27.15 -11.74
N GLY A 2 12.93 -26.57 -12.20
CA GLY A 2 12.79 -25.11 -12.39
C GLY A 2 11.46 -24.54 -11.89
N TYR A 3 10.58 -25.39 -11.34
CA TYR A 3 9.20 -25.05 -10.97
C TYR A 3 9.06 -24.33 -9.61
N LYS A 4 10.16 -24.04 -8.91
CA LYS A 4 10.10 -23.45 -7.55
C LYS A 4 10.27 -21.92 -7.51
N PHE A 5 10.77 -21.31 -8.58
CA PHE A 5 10.97 -19.84 -8.64
C PHE A 5 9.77 -19.07 -9.19
N HIS A 6 8.86 -19.74 -9.92
CA HIS A 6 7.66 -19.12 -10.51
C HIS A 6 6.58 -18.78 -9.47
N TYR A 7 6.54 -19.48 -8.34
CA TYR A 7 5.60 -19.18 -7.25
C TYR A 7 5.97 -17.91 -6.45
N ILE A 8 7.20 -17.41 -6.57
CA ILE A 8 7.67 -16.23 -5.83
C ILE A 8 7.24 -14.93 -6.52
N LEU A 9 7.13 -14.93 -7.85
CA LEU A 9 6.82 -13.74 -8.65
C LEU A 9 5.31 -13.52 -8.83
N VAL A 10 4.54 -14.60 -9.00
CA VAL A 10 3.06 -14.56 -8.95
C VAL A 10 2.57 -14.40 -7.50
N GLY A 11 3.32 -14.98 -6.55
CA GLY A 11 3.27 -14.61 -5.14
C GLY A 11 3.39 -13.10 -5.01
N ALA A 12 4.45 -12.45 -5.50
CA ALA A 12 4.64 -11.00 -5.35
C ALA A 12 3.54 -10.12 -5.98
N VAL A 13 2.91 -10.49 -7.10
CA VAL A 13 1.84 -9.68 -7.72
C VAL A 13 0.51 -9.83 -6.97
N LEU A 14 0.11 -11.06 -6.61
CA LEU A 14 -1.04 -11.29 -5.71
C LEU A 14 -0.76 -10.81 -4.28
N THR A 15 0.50 -10.85 -3.84
CA THR A 15 0.96 -10.34 -2.55
C THR A 15 1.02 -8.83 -2.61
N LEU A 16 1.25 -8.13 -3.72
CA LEU A 16 1.12 -6.68 -3.82
C LEU A 16 -0.35 -6.23 -3.69
N PHE A 17 -1.28 -6.98 -4.27
CA PHE A 17 -2.73 -6.79 -4.05
C PHE A 17 -3.13 -7.04 -2.59
N VAL A 18 -2.57 -8.08 -1.96
CA VAL A 18 -2.76 -8.39 -0.54
C VAL A 18 -1.98 -7.44 0.36
N LEU A 19 -0.83 -6.88 -0.03
CA LEU A 19 0.05 -6.05 0.80
C LEU A 19 -0.62 -4.72 1.13
N ALA A 20 -1.33 -4.12 0.17
CA ALA A 20 -2.11 -2.92 0.46
C ALA A 20 -3.30 -3.18 1.42
N GLY A 21 -3.84 -4.41 1.49
CA GLY A 21 -4.77 -4.83 2.56
C GLY A 21 -4.10 -5.38 3.83
N ALA A 22 -2.87 -5.90 3.72
CA ALA A 22 -2.07 -6.53 4.77
C ALA A 22 -1.04 -5.58 5.39
N PHE A 23 -1.01 -4.29 5.02
CA PHE A 23 -0.28 -3.27 5.78
C PHE A 23 -0.87 -3.04 7.19
N SER A 24 -1.96 -3.74 7.53
CA SER A 24 -2.45 -3.89 8.91
C SER A 24 -1.93 -5.18 9.62
N VAL A 25 -1.27 -6.10 8.91
CA VAL A 25 -0.91 -7.44 9.41
C VAL A 25 0.50 -7.87 8.94
N GLY A 26 1.52 -7.40 9.65
CA GLY A 26 2.76 -8.16 9.84
C GLY A 26 3.88 -8.01 8.81
N PHE A 27 4.83 -7.12 9.12
CA PHE A 27 6.24 -7.33 8.76
C PHE A 27 7.09 -7.38 10.03
N SER A 28 7.66 -8.56 10.30
CA SER A 28 8.80 -8.68 11.22
C SER A 28 10.07 -8.22 10.51
N PRO A 29 10.98 -7.52 11.21
CA PRO A 29 12.23 -7.07 10.65
C PRO A 29 13.13 -8.24 10.27
N THR A 30 13.75 -8.15 9.10
CA THR A 30 14.83 -9.03 8.65
C THR A 30 15.99 -8.93 9.66
N LYS A 31 16.07 -9.85 10.61
CA LYS A 31 17.27 -10.05 11.44
C LYS A 31 18.34 -10.70 10.58
N ALA A 32 19.48 -10.02 10.40
CA ALA A 32 20.74 -10.71 10.13
C ALA A 32 21.24 -11.31 11.46
N ASN A 33 21.48 -12.61 11.47
CA ASN A 33 21.85 -13.41 12.65
C ASN A 33 23.22 -13.04 13.26
N ASP A 34 23.18 -12.93 14.60
CA ASP A 34 24.01 -13.53 15.65
C ASP A 34 25.55 -13.44 15.64
N ALA A 35 26.08 -12.86 16.74
CA ALA A 35 26.84 -13.61 17.76
C ALA A 35 26.85 -12.85 19.13
N PRO A 36 27.12 -13.53 20.27
CA PRO A 36 26.41 -13.31 21.55
C PRO A 36 27.14 -12.54 22.66
N ASP A 37 26.34 -12.22 23.69
CA ASP A 37 26.63 -11.95 25.11
C ASP A 37 27.56 -10.80 25.51
N GLU A 38 26.98 -9.77 26.17
CA GLU A 38 27.18 -9.53 27.61
C GLU A 38 26.27 -8.38 28.11
N ASP A 39 25.77 -8.54 29.34
CA ASP A 39 25.03 -7.56 30.14
C ASP A 39 25.59 -6.13 29.99
N THR A 40 24.79 -5.20 29.48
CA THR A 40 24.98 -3.77 29.75
C THR A 40 23.64 -3.06 29.74
N GLN A 41 23.19 -2.61 30.92
CA GLN A 41 22.16 -1.58 31.04
C GLN A 41 22.67 -0.30 30.36
N VAL A 42 22.10 0.06 29.21
CA VAL A 42 22.32 1.36 28.59
C VAL A 42 21.09 2.23 28.85
N ILE A 43 21.29 3.23 29.71
CA ILE A 43 20.42 4.40 29.83
C ILE A 43 20.49 5.12 28.48
N LEU A 44 19.39 5.11 27.71
CA LEU A 44 19.29 5.90 26.49
C LEU A 44 18.92 7.34 26.84
N GLU A 45 19.94 8.20 26.90
CA GLU A 45 19.77 9.64 26.71
C GLU A 45 19.16 9.91 25.31
N PRO A 46 18.31 10.94 25.13
CA PRO A 46 17.73 11.25 23.84
C PRO A 46 18.84 11.75 22.90
N GLN A 47 19.19 10.94 21.90
CA GLN A 47 20.03 11.39 20.80
C GLN A 47 19.28 12.50 20.05
N HIS A 48 19.87 13.70 20.04
CA HIS A 48 19.49 14.79 19.15
C HIS A 48 19.32 14.26 17.72
N ALA A 49 18.13 14.49 17.14
CA ALA A 49 17.92 14.34 15.71
C ALA A 49 18.91 15.27 14.98
N PRO A 50 19.78 14.75 14.10
CA PRO A 50 20.70 15.60 13.37
C PRO A 50 19.97 16.27 12.20
N ALA A 51 20.36 17.50 11.91
CA ALA A 51 19.91 18.41 10.86
C ALA A 51 19.97 17.90 9.39
N LEU A 52 20.03 16.58 9.16
CA LEU A 52 20.08 15.94 7.84
C LEU A 52 18.73 15.96 7.11
N LEU A 53 17.62 15.97 7.84
CA LEU A 53 16.27 16.03 7.26
C LEU A 53 15.94 17.39 6.65
N GLU A 54 16.46 18.49 7.22
CA GLU A 54 16.22 19.83 6.70
C GLU A 54 17.00 20.10 5.40
N GLU A 55 18.21 19.56 5.27
CA GLU A 55 19.05 19.81 4.09
C GLU A 55 18.54 19.06 2.84
N GLU A 56 18.00 17.85 3.00
CA GLU A 56 17.33 17.13 1.92
C GLU A 56 15.97 17.76 1.56
N LEU A 57 15.21 18.26 2.53
CA LEU A 57 13.94 18.95 2.30
C LEU A 57 14.13 20.27 1.55
N VAL A 58 15.13 21.07 1.94
CA VAL A 58 15.47 22.35 1.27
C VAL A 58 15.95 22.11 -0.17
N LYS A 59 16.70 21.03 -0.40
CA LYS A 59 17.17 20.65 -1.74
C LYS A 59 16.03 20.13 -2.62
N ALA A 60 15.09 19.37 -2.05
CA ALA A 60 13.88 18.93 -2.75
C ALA A 60 12.97 20.11 -3.12
N VAL A 61 12.72 21.03 -2.19
CA VAL A 61 11.91 22.25 -2.44
C VAL A 61 12.57 23.16 -3.50
N SER A 62 13.90 23.28 -3.49
CA SER A 62 14.64 24.05 -4.51
C SER A 62 14.54 23.42 -5.90
N LEU A 63 14.61 22.09 -6.03
CA LEU A 63 14.42 21.40 -7.30
C LEU A 63 12.96 21.49 -7.80
N SER A 64 11.98 21.45 -6.88
CA SER A 64 10.57 21.63 -7.21
C SER A 64 10.26 23.03 -7.74
N GLN A 65 10.86 24.07 -7.17
CA GLN A 65 10.73 25.43 -7.67
C GLN A 65 11.41 25.59 -9.03
N GLU A 66 12.58 24.98 -9.22
CA GLU A 66 13.28 25.00 -10.51
C GLU A 66 12.49 24.22 -11.59
N LEU A 67 11.82 23.12 -11.24
CA LEU A 67 10.98 22.34 -12.16
C LEU A 67 9.66 23.05 -12.46
N ALA A 68 9.00 23.64 -11.46
CA ALA A 68 7.79 24.45 -11.65
C ALA A 68 8.08 25.71 -12.49
N GLU A 69 9.21 26.38 -12.24
CA GLU A 69 9.69 27.50 -13.06
C GLU A 69 10.13 27.04 -14.45
N THR A 70 10.69 25.84 -14.61
CA THR A 70 11.04 25.29 -15.93
C THR A 70 9.80 24.90 -16.74
N ILE A 71 8.73 24.47 -16.08
CA ILE A 71 7.41 24.18 -16.68
C ILE A 71 6.67 25.48 -17.03
N GLU A 72 6.78 26.53 -16.21
CA GLU A 72 6.16 27.85 -16.50
C GLU A 72 6.98 28.71 -17.48
N ALA A 73 8.31 28.55 -17.54
CA ALA A 73 9.20 29.39 -18.35
C ALA A 73 9.55 28.82 -19.74
N ASN A 74 9.32 27.53 -20.01
CA ASN A 74 9.50 26.96 -21.35
C ASN A 74 8.15 26.86 -22.09
N GLU A 75 7.87 27.84 -22.94
CA GLU A 75 6.86 27.74 -24.00
C GLU A 75 7.15 26.62 -25.05
N GLU A 76 8.19 25.80 -24.85
CA GLU A 76 8.64 24.72 -25.73
C GLU A 76 8.90 23.38 -25.00
N PHE A 77 8.29 23.12 -23.84
CA PHE A 77 8.19 21.74 -23.36
C PHE A 77 7.10 21.02 -24.17
N GLU A 78 7.46 20.35 -25.27
CA GLU A 78 6.51 19.46 -25.93
C GLU A 78 6.13 18.36 -24.93
N PRO A 79 4.84 18.25 -24.53
CA PRO A 79 4.38 17.27 -23.55
C PRO A 79 4.27 15.90 -24.23
N GLY A 80 5.40 15.37 -24.68
CA GLY A 80 5.53 14.03 -25.20
C GLY A 80 5.77 13.04 -24.07
N PRO A 81 5.43 11.75 -24.28
CA PRO A 81 5.82 10.70 -23.33
C PRO A 81 7.36 10.65 -23.18
N THR A 82 7.84 10.55 -21.95
CA THR A 82 9.24 10.28 -21.62
C THR A 82 9.45 8.82 -21.28
N THR A 83 10.60 8.27 -21.66
CA THR A 83 11.06 6.92 -21.27
C THR A 83 12.35 6.97 -20.47
N ASP A 84 12.78 8.16 -20.02
CA ASP A 84 13.94 8.30 -19.14
C ASP A 84 13.57 7.80 -17.74
N THR A 85 13.99 6.58 -17.43
CA THR A 85 13.67 5.91 -16.16
C THR A 85 14.19 6.68 -14.95
N THR A 86 15.35 7.35 -15.07
CA THR A 86 15.92 8.12 -13.96
C THR A 86 15.06 9.34 -13.67
N LEU A 87 14.61 10.03 -14.71
CA LEU A 87 13.70 11.17 -14.57
C LEU A 87 12.33 10.76 -14.01
N ILE A 88 11.80 9.61 -14.43
CA ILE A 88 10.50 9.11 -13.94
C ILE A 88 10.60 8.80 -12.43
N VAL A 89 11.61 8.03 -12.02
CA VAL A 89 11.81 7.66 -10.62
C VAL A 89 12.06 8.91 -9.75
N SER A 90 12.88 9.85 -10.22
CA SER A 90 13.13 11.09 -9.47
C SER A 90 11.87 11.95 -9.30
N THR A 91 11.01 11.99 -10.32
CA THR A 91 9.72 12.72 -10.26
C THR A 91 8.79 12.09 -9.22
N VAL A 92 8.63 10.75 -9.24
CA VAL A 92 7.79 10.06 -8.24
C VAL A 92 8.37 10.18 -6.83
N LYS A 93 9.69 10.21 -6.69
CA LYS A 93 10.36 10.46 -5.41
C LYS A 93 10.06 11.86 -4.86
N GLU A 94 10.04 12.87 -5.72
CA GLU A 94 9.65 14.23 -5.35
C GLU A 94 8.19 14.28 -4.87
N PHE A 95 7.27 13.60 -5.57
CA PHE A 95 5.88 13.50 -5.14
C PHE A 95 5.74 12.84 -3.78
N ALA A 96 6.48 11.76 -3.51
CA ALA A 96 6.49 11.12 -2.20
C ALA A 96 6.95 12.09 -1.10
N ALA A 97 8.05 12.80 -1.32
CA ALA A 97 8.56 13.79 -0.37
C ALA A 97 7.57 14.94 -0.12
N ARG A 98 6.87 15.40 -1.16
CA ARG A 98 5.84 16.44 -1.04
C ARG A 98 4.65 15.97 -0.22
N GLN A 99 4.20 14.73 -0.44
CA GLN A 99 3.11 14.15 0.32
C GLN A 99 3.50 13.95 1.80
N GLU A 100 4.70 13.44 2.06
CA GLU A 100 5.24 13.33 3.42
C GLU A 100 5.31 14.68 4.12
N ALA A 101 5.85 15.72 3.47
CA ALA A 101 5.93 17.06 4.04
C ALA A 101 4.56 17.69 4.33
N ALA A 102 3.51 17.34 3.56
CA ALA A 102 2.16 17.86 3.78
C ALA A 102 1.42 17.17 4.94
N LEU A 103 1.69 15.88 5.16
CA LEU A 103 0.97 15.02 6.10
C LEU A 103 1.71 14.82 7.43
N LEU A 104 3.04 14.86 7.41
CA LEU A 104 3.90 14.61 8.58
C LEU A 104 4.41 15.94 9.19
N GLY A 105 5.02 15.88 10.37
CA GLY A 105 5.53 17.06 11.07
C GLY A 105 4.56 17.71 12.05
N LYS A 106 3.36 17.15 12.22
CA LYS A 106 2.33 17.60 13.18
C LYS A 106 1.53 16.39 13.68
N PRO A 107 1.10 16.40 14.96
CA PRO A 107 0.28 15.32 15.47
C PRO A 107 -1.14 15.40 14.90
N GLY A 108 -1.72 14.25 14.58
CA GLY A 108 -3.07 14.14 14.05
C GLY A 108 -3.34 12.80 13.37
N TRP A 109 -4.46 12.72 12.66
CA TRP A 109 -4.91 11.52 11.98
C TRP A 109 -4.62 11.59 10.48
N ILE A 110 -3.94 10.58 9.96
CA ILE A 110 -3.80 10.34 8.53
C ILE A 110 -4.88 9.34 8.12
N PHE A 111 -5.68 9.71 7.15
CA PHE A 111 -6.68 8.88 6.53
C PHE A 111 -6.19 8.42 5.17
N ILE A 112 -6.29 7.12 4.91
CA ILE A 112 -6.05 6.50 3.62
C ILE A 112 -7.28 5.66 3.28
N LYS A 113 -7.89 5.93 2.13
CA LYS A 113 -8.94 5.10 1.57
C LYS A 113 -8.49 4.51 0.25
N ARG A 114 -8.72 3.21 0.08
CA ARG A 114 -8.51 2.46 -1.14
C ARG A 114 -9.82 1.81 -1.55
N THR A 115 -10.28 2.09 -2.76
CA THR A 115 -11.45 1.41 -3.36
C THR A 115 -10.93 0.47 -4.42
N GLU A 116 -11.27 -0.81 -4.35
CA GLU A 116 -10.78 -1.81 -5.33
C GLU A 116 -11.91 -2.36 -6.17
N LEU A 117 -11.62 -2.60 -7.46
CA LEU A 117 -12.41 -3.50 -8.27
C LEU A 117 -11.98 -4.93 -7.96
N ALA A 118 -12.74 -5.63 -7.13
CA ALA A 118 -12.45 -7.04 -6.87
C ALA A 118 -12.85 -7.90 -8.09
N SER A 119 -12.00 -8.86 -8.45
CA SER A 119 -12.34 -9.90 -9.43
C SER A 119 -13.04 -11.08 -8.73
N ASP A 120 -13.85 -11.84 -9.48
CA ASP A 120 -14.64 -12.95 -8.91
C ASP A 120 -13.78 -14.04 -8.23
N GLU A 121 -12.52 -14.19 -8.60
CA GLU A 121 -11.63 -15.26 -8.12
C GLU A 121 -10.80 -14.88 -6.89
N GLN A 122 -10.61 -13.60 -6.59
CA GLN A 122 -10.04 -13.17 -5.30
C GLN A 122 -10.95 -13.53 -4.10
N ARG A 123 -12.14 -14.09 -4.38
CA ARG A 123 -13.27 -14.25 -3.47
C ARG A 123 -13.54 -15.70 -3.09
N GLU A 124 -12.73 -16.66 -3.54
CA GLU A 124 -12.88 -18.07 -3.21
C GLU A 124 -12.00 -18.49 -2.03
N GLY A 125 -12.57 -19.28 -1.13
CA GLY A 125 -11.88 -19.87 0.01
C GLY A 125 -12.36 -19.34 1.36
N ASP A 126 -11.81 -19.96 2.40
CA ASP A 126 -12.13 -19.64 3.78
C ASP A 126 -10.89 -19.12 4.51
N TYR A 127 -11.10 -18.10 5.33
CA TYR A 127 -10.18 -17.80 6.41
C TYR A 127 -10.43 -18.80 7.56
N SER A 128 -9.48 -19.69 7.78
CA SER A 128 -9.60 -20.76 8.78
C SER A 128 -8.54 -20.69 9.87
N SER A 129 -8.96 -21.00 11.09
CA SER A 129 -8.09 -21.18 12.23
C SER A 129 -7.68 -22.64 12.38
N PHE A 130 -6.53 -22.87 13.03
CA PHE A 130 -6.06 -24.23 13.34
C PHE A 130 -7.02 -24.98 14.31
N THR A 131 -7.88 -24.24 15.02
CA THR A 131 -8.90 -24.76 15.94
C THR A 131 -10.20 -25.16 15.21
N GLY A 132 -10.28 -24.98 13.89
CA GLY A 132 -11.40 -25.42 13.06
C GLY A 132 -12.52 -24.40 12.88
N VAL A 133 -12.37 -23.17 13.39
CA VAL A 133 -13.27 -22.06 13.05
C VAL A 133 -12.90 -21.57 11.66
N SER A 134 -13.90 -21.51 10.76
CA SER A 134 -13.74 -21.10 9.36
C SER A 134 -14.75 -20.00 9.04
N ILE A 135 -14.34 -18.97 8.31
CA ILE A 135 -15.22 -17.92 7.80
C ILE A 135 -14.94 -17.76 6.29
N PRO A 136 -15.96 -17.75 5.43
CA PRO A 136 -15.78 -17.42 4.02
C PRO A 136 -15.11 -16.05 3.86
N VAL A 137 -14.14 -15.94 2.93
CA VAL A 137 -13.46 -14.65 2.67
C VAL A 137 -14.46 -13.54 2.31
N THR A 138 -15.56 -13.89 1.65
CA THR A 138 -16.64 -12.97 1.25
C THR A 138 -17.40 -12.34 2.43
N GLU A 139 -17.30 -12.90 3.63
CA GLU A 139 -17.84 -12.27 4.84
C GLU A 139 -16.90 -11.22 5.41
N LEU A 140 -15.60 -11.34 5.15
CA LEU A 140 -14.54 -10.45 5.64
C LEU A 140 -14.21 -9.32 4.66
N VAL A 141 -14.33 -9.61 3.37
CA VAL A 141 -14.14 -8.66 2.28
C VAL A 141 -15.37 -8.74 1.40
N PRO A 142 -16.11 -7.64 1.17
CA PRO A 142 -17.33 -7.69 0.40
C PRO A 142 -17.08 -8.21 -1.02
N ALA A 143 -18.03 -9.00 -1.51
CA ALA A 143 -17.98 -9.59 -2.85
C ALA A 143 -18.18 -8.56 -3.98
N GLU A 144 -18.55 -7.32 -3.68
CA GLU A 144 -18.65 -6.26 -4.69
C GLU A 144 -17.35 -5.45 -4.72
N THR A 145 -17.43 -4.12 -4.79
CA THR A 145 -16.32 -3.18 -4.70
C THR A 145 -15.95 -2.97 -3.22
N PRO A 146 -14.89 -3.61 -2.69
CA PRO A 146 -14.45 -3.33 -1.33
C PRO A 146 -13.83 -1.94 -1.21
N ILE A 147 -14.08 -1.33 -0.06
CA ILE A 147 -13.51 -0.06 0.35
C ILE A 147 -12.71 -0.32 1.62
N PHE A 148 -11.41 -0.12 1.55
CA PHE A 148 -10.49 -0.20 2.68
C PHE A 148 -10.22 1.21 3.20
N GLU A 149 -10.44 1.42 4.49
CA GLU A 149 -10.16 2.67 5.18
C GLU A 149 -9.14 2.41 6.30
N GLY A 150 -8.00 3.10 6.24
CA GLY A 150 -7.00 3.14 7.28
C GLY A 150 -6.92 4.53 7.90
N TRP A 151 -6.96 4.58 9.22
CA TRP A 151 -6.85 5.78 10.02
C TRP A 151 -5.69 5.59 11.00
N SER A 152 -4.66 6.43 10.91
CA SER A 152 -3.47 6.32 11.76
C SER A 152 -3.22 7.62 12.49
N HIS A 153 -3.18 7.58 13.82
CA HIS A 153 -2.81 8.75 14.62
C HIS A 153 -1.30 8.84 14.73
N VAL A 154 -0.73 9.86 14.10
CA VAL A 154 0.72 10.12 14.05
C VAL A 154 1.14 11.19 15.04
N ASP A 155 2.39 11.10 15.50
CA ASP A 155 3.09 12.17 16.19
C ASP A 155 3.80 13.13 15.20
N GLU A 156 4.51 14.13 15.73
CA GLU A 156 5.32 15.07 14.94
C GLU A 156 6.43 14.39 14.12
N ARG A 157 6.82 13.17 14.49
CA ARG A 157 7.84 12.38 13.81
C ARG A 157 7.24 11.45 12.75
N GLY A 158 5.91 11.42 12.60
CA GLY A 158 5.19 10.53 11.69
C GLY A 158 5.05 9.10 12.19
N LEU A 159 5.35 8.82 13.46
CA LEU A 159 5.20 7.52 14.10
C LEU A 159 3.76 7.38 14.60
N TYR A 160 3.11 6.24 14.34
CA TYR A 160 1.72 6.03 14.75
C TYR A 160 1.56 5.08 15.93
N HIS A 161 0.71 5.46 16.88
CA HIS A 161 0.49 4.73 18.13
C HIS A 161 -0.90 4.13 18.24
N GLU A 162 -1.83 4.71 17.51
CA GLU A 162 -3.24 4.34 17.48
C GLU A 162 -3.66 4.27 16.02
N ALA A 163 -4.51 3.32 15.71
CA ALA A 163 -5.04 3.19 14.36
C ALA A 163 -6.38 2.47 14.36
N LEU A 164 -7.15 2.74 13.31
CA LEU A 164 -8.42 2.10 12.99
C LEU A 164 -8.38 1.67 11.52
N GLY A 165 -8.64 0.39 11.27
CA GLY A 165 -8.79 -0.18 9.94
C GLY A 165 -10.22 -0.68 9.75
N VAL A 166 -10.87 -0.33 8.65
CA VAL A 166 -12.23 -0.78 8.34
C VAL A 166 -12.29 -1.25 6.89
N VAL A 167 -12.92 -2.39 6.65
CA VAL A 167 -13.30 -2.84 5.31
C VAL A 167 -14.81 -2.72 5.19
N THR A 168 -15.27 -1.97 4.19
CA THR A 168 -16.68 -1.70 3.95
C THR A 168 -17.10 -2.05 2.52
N SER A 169 -18.39 -2.31 2.34
CA SER A 169 -19.00 -2.35 1.00
C SER A 169 -19.50 -0.96 0.60
N ALA A 170 -19.84 -0.78 -0.67
CA ALA A 170 -20.34 0.47 -1.22
C ALA A 170 -21.61 1.01 -0.51
N ASN A 171 -22.38 0.16 0.17
CA ASN A 171 -23.56 0.58 0.94
C ASN A 171 -23.25 1.01 2.38
N GLY A 172 -21.98 0.97 2.80
CA GLY A 172 -21.51 1.33 4.13
C GLY A 172 -21.50 0.20 5.16
N ALA A 173 -21.88 -1.03 4.79
CA ALA A 173 -21.77 -2.17 5.70
C ALA A 173 -20.30 -2.48 6.00
N ILE A 174 -19.97 -2.63 7.28
CA ILE A 174 -18.63 -2.99 7.77
C ILE A 174 -18.50 -4.51 7.75
N HIS A 175 -17.51 -5.01 7.01
CA HIS A 175 -17.16 -6.43 6.93
C HIS A 175 -15.98 -6.79 7.84
N GLN A 176 -15.03 -5.87 7.98
CA GLN A 176 -13.91 -6.02 8.92
C GLN A 176 -13.64 -4.74 9.68
N HIS A 177 -13.21 -4.90 10.93
CA HIS A 177 -12.84 -3.83 11.84
C HIS A 177 -11.60 -4.24 12.64
N ASN A 178 -10.55 -3.42 12.56
CA ASN A 178 -9.29 -3.60 13.27
C ASN A 178 -8.93 -2.33 14.04
N ILE A 179 -8.32 -2.47 15.22
CA ILE A 179 -7.75 -1.34 15.96
C ILE A 179 -6.32 -1.63 16.39
N LEU A 180 -5.48 -0.60 16.45
CA LEU A 180 -4.21 -0.62 17.16
C LEU A 180 -4.41 0.09 18.50
N PHE A 181 -4.22 -0.65 19.58
CA PHE A 181 -4.36 -0.14 20.94
C PHE A 181 -3.26 -0.74 21.83
N GLU A 182 -2.61 0.09 22.65
CA GLU A 182 -1.53 -0.33 23.56
C GLU A 182 -0.41 -1.15 22.89
N GLY A 183 -0.06 -0.80 21.64
CA GLY A 183 1.02 -1.47 20.90
C GLY A 183 0.63 -2.85 20.34
N GLN A 184 -0.67 -3.14 20.26
CA GLN A 184 -1.17 -4.40 19.72
C GLN A 184 -2.33 -4.15 18.74
N TRP A 185 -2.23 -4.78 17.57
CA TRP A 185 -3.32 -4.84 16.61
C TRP A 185 -4.34 -5.89 17.06
N TYR A 186 -5.61 -5.52 16.99
CA TYR A 186 -6.76 -6.35 17.29
C TYR A 186 -7.69 -6.39 16.08
N ASN A 187 -7.93 -7.57 15.51
CA ASN A 187 -9.01 -7.79 14.55
C ASN A 187 -10.29 -8.14 15.30
N LEU A 188 -11.12 -7.14 15.55
CA LEU A 188 -12.33 -7.27 16.37
C LEU A 188 -13.37 -8.15 15.68
N THR A 189 -13.41 -8.16 14.35
CA THR A 189 -14.27 -9.06 13.58
C THR A 189 -13.94 -10.53 13.81
N LEU A 190 -12.66 -10.91 13.76
CA LEU A 190 -12.25 -12.30 14.03
C LEU A 190 -12.50 -12.67 15.50
N ARG A 191 -12.24 -11.75 16.43
CA ARG A 191 -12.54 -11.94 17.85
C ARG A 191 -14.03 -12.25 18.09
N ASP A 192 -14.93 -11.42 17.55
CA ASP A 192 -16.38 -11.58 17.70
C ASP A 192 -16.90 -12.92 17.14
N ARG A 193 -16.12 -13.52 16.22
CA ARG A 193 -16.39 -14.82 15.62
C ARG A 193 -15.78 -15.99 16.40
N GLY A 194 -15.18 -15.72 17.56
CA GLY A 194 -14.62 -16.74 18.45
C GLY A 194 -13.28 -17.31 17.98
N PHE A 195 -12.55 -16.59 17.13
CA PHE A 195 -11.18 -16.97 16.82
C PHE A 195 -10.30 -16.85 18.07
N PRO A 196 -9.29 -17.71 18.24
CA PRO A 196 -8.40 -17.61 19.39
C PRO A 196 -7.45 -16.40 19.24
N PRO A 197 -6.91 -15.87 20.36
CA PRO A 197 -6.11 -14.63 20.39
C PRO A 197 -5.02 -14.54 19.32
N GLU A 198 -4.27 -15.61 19.07
CA GLU A 198 -3.18 -15.63 18.10
C GLU A 198 -3.60 -15.36 16.64
N HIS A 199 -4.89 -15.44 16.33
CA HIS A 199 -5.43 -15.11 15.00
C HIS A 199 -5.89 -13.66 14.88
N TYR A 200 -6.28 -13.02 15.99
CA TYR A 200 -6.80 -11.66 15.97
C TYR A 200 -5.90 -10.65 16.68
N MET A 201 -4.83 -11.08 17.33
CA MET A 201 -3.88 -10.23 18.06
C MET A 201 -2.50 -10.30 17.43
N THR A 202 -1.95 -9.15 17.05
CA THR A 202 -0.57 -9.05 16.51
C THR A 202 0.18 -7.92 17.19
N ALA A 203 1.36 -8.20 17.75
CA ALA A 203 2.19 -7.17 18.35
C ALA A 203 2.65 -6.16 17.29
N HIS A 204 2.54 -4.87 17.58
CA HIS A 204 2.99 -3.79 16.70
C HIS A 204 4.34 -3.26 17.16
N THR A 205 5.26 -3.12 16.22
CA THR A 205 6.50 -2.35 16.43
C THR A 205 6.25 -0.96 15.88
N LEU A 206 6.54 0.08 16.67
CA LEU A 206 6.34 1.46 16.26
C LEU A 206 7.09 1.76 14.94
N THR A 207 6.34 2.04 13.88
CA THR A 207 6.87 2.40 12.56
C THR A 207 6.24 3.70 12.06
N GLY A 208 6.85 4.29 11.03
CA GLY A 208 6.23 5.40 10.30
C GLY A 208 4.97 4.95 9.55
N VAL A 209 4.05 5.88 9.31
CA VAL A 209 2.91 5.61 8.41
C VAL A 209 3.43 5.42 6.99
N GLN A 210 2.96 4.36 6.33
CA GLN A 210 3.30 4.08 4.95
C GLN A 210 2.23 4.67 4.03
N LEU A 211 2.63 5.67 3.23
CA LEU A 211 1.75 6.28 2.23
C LEU A 211 1.68 5.40 0.98
N PRO A 212 0.56 5.41 0.23
CA PRO A 212 0.41 4.57 -0.97
C PRO A 212 1.53 4.78 -2.00
N ILE A 213 1.97 6.02 -2.18
CA ILE A 213 3.06 6.37 -3.11
C ILE A 213 4.39 5.71 -2.74
N SER A 214 4.67 5.46 -1.46
CA SER A 214 5.92 4.84 -1.02
C SER A 214 6.07 3.43 -1.58
N GLY A 215 4.97 2.68 -1.70
CA GLY A 215 4.97 1.35 -2.31
C GLY A 215 5.30 1.39 -3.80
N VAL A 216 4.72 2.36 -4.53
CA VAL A 216 5.01 2.56 -5.96
C VAL A 216 6.47 2.99 -6.16
N LEU A 217 6.96 3.92 -5.36
CA LEU A 217 8.34 4.40 -5.43
C LEU A 217 9.34 3.27 -5.17
N GLN A 218 9.17 2.51 -4.09
CA GLN A 218 10.04 1.38 -3.78
C GLN A 218 10.10 0.42 -4.96
N TRP A 219 8.94 0.08 -5.51
CA TRP A 219 8.88 -0.83 -6.65
C TRP A 219 9.55 -0.26 -7.90
N LEU A 220 9.30 1.01 -8.25
CA LEU A 220 9.97 1.68 -9.37
C LEU A 220 11.50 1.68 -9.19
N GLU A 221 12.00 1.92 -7.97
CA GLU A 221 13.42 1.88 -7.65
C GLU A 221 14.01 0.47 -7.83
N GLU A 222 13.25 -0.58 -7.54
CA GLU A 222 13.65 -1.98 -7.75
C GLU A 222 13.70 -2.35 -9.25
N ILE A 223 12.74 -1.88 -10.05
CA ILE A 223 12.60 -2.30 -11.45
C ILE A 223 13.39 -1.46 -12.46
N GLN A 224 13.89 -0.28 -12.09
CA GLN A 224 14.56 0.65 -13.02
C GLN A 224 15.78 0.07 -13.75
N ASN A 225 16.34 -1.05 -13.25
CA ASN A 225 17.51 -1.73 -13.81
C ASN A 225 17.18 -3.04 -14.55
N LEU A 226 15.90 -3.35 -14.78
CA LEU A 226 15.47 -4.58 -15.43
C LEU A 226 15.29 -4.39 -16.94
N ASP A 227 16.08 -5.12 -17.73
CA ASP A 227 16.05 -5.05 -19.21
C ASP A 227 14.70 -5.44 -19.85
N SER A 228 13.83 -6.14 -19.12
CA SER A 228 12.53 -6.63 -19.60
C SER A 228 11.36 -5.70 -19.26
N VAL A 229 11.64 -4.48 -18.80
CA VAL A 229 10.63 -3.52 -18.35
C VAL A 229 10.73 -2.27 -19.21
N ASN A 230 9.62 -1.88 -19.82
CA ASN A 230 9.46 -0.58 -20.45
C ASN A 230 8.74 0.35 -19.48
N LEU A 231 9.32 1.51 -19.21
CA LEU A 231 8.72 2.53 -18.36
C LEU A 231 8.51 3.78 -19.18
N THR A 232 7.28 4.27 -19.22
CA THR A 232 6.90 5.49 -19.91
C THR A 232 6.13 6.37 -18.94
N ALA A 233 6.34 7.68 -18.99
CA ALA A 233 5.51 8.63 -18.26
C ALA A 233 5.08 9.79 -19.14
N TYR A 234 3.91 10.36 -18.85
CA TYR A 234 3.37 11.50 -19.57
C TYR A 234 2.43 12.32 -18.69
N LEU A 235 2.17 13.55 -19.12
CA LEU A 235 1.20 14.42 -18.48
C LEU A 235 -0.17 14.24 -19.14
N ASN A 236 -1.21 14.14 -18.31
CA ASN A 236 -2.59 14.04 -18.77
C ASN A 236 -3.53 14.81 -17.84
N ASP A 237 -4.09 15.92 -18.32
CA ASP A 237 -5.10 16.72 -17.62
C ASP A 237 -4.75 17.06 -16.15
N GLY A 238 -3.53 17.54 -15.90
CA GLY A 238 -3.06 17.88 -14.56
C GLY A 238 -2.56 16.69 -13.73
N ASN A 239 -2.52 15.49 -14.32
CA ASN A 239 -1.95 14.31 -13.69
C ASN A 239 -0.63 13.92 -14.34
N TYR A 240 0.24 13.29 -13.56
CA TYR A 240 1.42 12.59 -14.03
C TYR A 240 1.11 11.10 -14.07
N VAL A 241 1.16 10.51 -15.26
CA VAL A 241 0.83 9.10 -15.47
C VAL A 241 2.12 8.34 -15.73
N VAL A 242 2.35 7.27 -14.97
CA VAL A 242 3.46 6.34 -15.16
C VAL A 242 2.90 5.01 -15.61
N VAL A 243 3.31 4.55 -16.79
CA VAL A 243 2.95 3.26 -17.34
C VAL A 243 4.19 2.39 -17.38
N LYS A 244 4.10 1.25 -16.72
CA LYS A 244 5.06 0.17 -16.84
C LYS A 244 4.46 -0.91 -17.72
N GLU A 245 5.26 -1.43 -18.63
CA GLU A 245 4.93 -2.65 -19.39
C GLU A 245 6.05 -3.66 -19.23
N SER A 246 5.70 -4.94 -19.09
CA SER A 246 6.69 -6.01 -19.17
C SER A 246 6.15 -7.24 -19.87
N MET A 247 7.06 -7.97 -20.49
CA MET A 247 6.77 -9.27 -21.10
C MET A 247 7.35 -10.39 -20.25
N TYR A 248 6.58 -11.45 -20.08
CA TYR A 248 7.01 -12.63 -19.35
C TYR A 248 7.92 -13.49 -20.21
N LYS A 249 8.84 -14.20 -19.55
CA LYS A 249 9.72 -15.17 -20.22
C LYS A 249 8.94 -16.38 -20.73
N GLU A 250 7.89 -16.76 -20.01
CA GLU A 250 6.98 -17.85 -20.34
C GLU A 250 5.54 -17.37 -20.09
N PRO A 251 4.55 -17.80 -20.91
CA PRO A 251 3.16 -17.44 -20.70
C PRO A 251 2.64 -17.91 -19.33
N LEU A 252 1.95 -17.03 -18.63
CA LEU A 252 1.28 -17.30 -17.37
C LEU A 252 -0.09 -17.93 -17.63
N ILE A 253 -0.29 -19.13 -17.10
CA ILE A 253 -1.58 -19.82 -17.10
C ILE A 253 -2.11 -19.78 -15.68
N LEU A 254 -3.26 -19.13 -15.49
CA LEU A 254 -3.96 -19.08 -14.20
C LEU A 254 -5.19 -19.99 -14.25
N GLY A 255 -5.48 -20.62 -13.11
CA GLY A 255 -6.56 -21.59 -12.97
C GLY A 255 -6.17 -22.99 -13.42
N SER A 256 -7.16 -23.89 -13.49
CA SER A 256 -6.95 -25.26 -13.97
C SER A 256 -7.23 -25.35 -15.48
N PRO A 257 -6.71 -26.36 -16.19
CA PRO A 257 -7.06 -26.56 -17.60
C PRO A 257 -8.56 -26.74 -17.85
N GLU A 258 -9.31 -27.19 -16.84
CA GLU A 258 -10.77 -27.43 -16.91
C GLU A 258 -11.58 -26.18 -16.51
N GLN A 259 -10.95 -25.25 -15.79
CA GLN A 259 -11.52 -23.99 -15.32
C GLN A 259 -10.42 -22.92 -15.35
N PRO A 260 -10.10 -22.39 -16.55
CA PRO A 260 -9.07 -21.37 -16.69
C PRO A 260 -9.60 -20.04 -16.15
N THR A 261 -8.76 -19.37 -15.36
CA THR A 261 -9.00 -18.04 -14.77
C THR A 261 -8.93 -16.95 -15.84
N LEU A 262 -8.00 -17.10 -16.78
CA LEU A 262 -7.85 -16.20 -17.90
C LEU A 262 -8.45 -16.83 -19.16
N PRO A 263 -9.06 -16.04 -20.06
CA PRO A 263 -9.58 -16.55 -21.32
C PRO A 263 -8.48 -17.07 -22.25
N SER A 264 -7.23 -16.64 -22.05
CA SER A 264 -6.02 -17.06 -22.78
C SER A 264 -4.80 -16.88 -21.86
N PRO A 265 -3.68 -17.63 -22.05
CA PRO A 265 -2.45 -17.39 -21.30
C PRO A 265 -1.96 -15.94 -21.41
N ALA A 266 -1.45 -15.38 -20.32
CA ALA A 266 -0.90 -14.03 -20.29
C ALA A 266 0.59 -14.02 -20.67
N ILE A 267 1.00 -13.13 -21.56
CA ILE A 267 2.37 -12.99 -22.06
C ILE A 267 3.10 -11.77 -21.49
N GLY A 268 2.39 -10.93 -20.74
CA GLY A 268 2.93 -9.74 -20.13
C GLY A 268 1.87 -9.00 -19.33
N ASP A 269 2.25 -7.83 -18.84
CA ASP A 269 1.39 -6.94 -18.08
C ASP A 269 1.69 -5.47 -18.33
N SER A 270 0.68 -4.65 -18.05
CA SER A 270 0.77 -3.21 -17.93
C SER A 270 0.31 -2.78 -16.55
N MET A 271 1.10 -1.96 -15.87
CA MET A 271 0.74 -1.31 -14.61
C MET A 271 0.75 0.19 -14.82
N THR A 272 -0.38 0.85 -14.57
CA THR A 272 -0.51 2.31 -14.73
C THR A 272 -0.75 2.93 -13.37
N TYR A 273 0.09 3.91 -13.02
CA TYR A 273 -0.04 4.73 -11.82
C TYR A 273 -0.35 6.16 -12.22
N THR A 274 -1.39 6.74 -11.63
CA THR A 274 -1.76 8.13 -11.89
C THR A 274 -1.59 8.95 -10.63
N PHE A 275 -0.80 10.02 -10.72
CA PHE A 275 -0.51 10.93 -9.63
C PHE A 275 -1.08 12.31 -9.93
N ASP A 276 -1.62 12.98 -8.90
CA ASP A 276 -1.94 14.40 -8.98
C ASP A 276 -0.63 15.21 -9.01
N ILE A 277 -0.44 16.06 -10.02
CA ILE A 277 0.84 16.76 -10.20
C ILE A 277 1.11 17.81 -9.11
N GLN A 278 0.05 18.37 -8.50
CA GLN A 278 0.15 19.46 -7.55
C GLN A 278 0.48 18.95 -6.15
N THR A 279 -0.20 17.89 -5.73
CA THR A 279 -0.09 17.31 -4.39
C THR A 279 0.89 16.14 -4.33
N GLY A 280 1.18 15.49 -5.45
CA GLY A 280 1.97 14.26 -5.51
C GLY A 280 1.20 13.02 -5.03
N GLN A 281 -0.10 13.15 -4.77
CA GLN A 281 -0.92 12.03 -4.29
C GLN A 281 -1.10 10.99 -5.40
N LEU A 282 -0.89 9.71 -5.07
CA LEU A 282 -1.36 8.60 -5.91
C LEU A 282 -2.89 8.62 -5.91
N LEU A 283 -3.49 8.75 -7.09
CA LEU A 283 -4.94 8.76 -7.27
C LEU A 283 -5.46 7.39 -7.71
N TYR A 284 -4.70 6.73 -8.57
CA TYR A 284 -5.19 5.56 -9.28
C TYR A 284 -4.09 4.58 -9.65
N GLU A 285 -4.44 3.31 -9.63
CA GLU A 285 -3.61 2.20 -10.08
C GLU A 285 -4.46 1.26 -10.93
N GLU A 286 -3.97 0.88 -12.11
CA GLU A 286 -4.56 -0.16 -12.95
C GLU A 286 -3.54 -1.23 -13.29
N VAL A 287 -4.00 -2.47 -13.35
CA VAL A 287 -3.19 -3.60 -13.77
C VAL A 287 -3.93 -4.37 -14.85
N TYR A 288 -3.33 -4.44 -16.02
CA TYR A 288 -3.79 -5.21 -17.16
C TYR A 288 -2.81 -6.35 -17.47
N LEU A 289 -3.33 -7.48 -17.91
CA LEU A 289 -2.55 -8.55 -18.53
C LEU A 289 -2.67 -8.48 -20.05
N PHE A 290 -1.56 -8.65 -20.75
CA PHE A 290 -1.53 -8.89 -22.19
C PHE A 290 -1.68 -10.39 -22.45
N LEU A 291 -2.66 -10.79 -23.26
CA LEU A 291 -2.95 -12.20 -23.53
C LEU A 291 -2.38 -12.67 -24.89
N GLU A 292 -2.10 -13.97 -25.02
CA GLU A 292 -1.58 -14.57 -26.27
C GLU A 292 -2.47 -14.36 -27.50
N ASP A 293 -3.79 -14.23 -27.29
CA ASP A 293 -4.76 -13.96 -28.35
C ASP A 293 -4.76 -12.49 -28.83
N GLY A 294 -3.94 -11.63 -28.22
CA GLY A 294 -3.80 -10.21 -28.52
C GLY A 294 -4.76 -9.30 -27.74
N SER A 295 -5.60 -9.84 -26.86
CA SER A 295 -6.48 -9.05 -25.99
C SER A 295 -5.79 -8.58 -24.71
N THR A 296 -6.41 -7.61 -24.04
CA THR A 296 -6.02 -7.12 -22.71
C THR A 296 -7.07 -7.52 -21.68
N PHE A 297 -6.64 -7.91 -20.49
CA PHE A 297 -7.53 -8.31 -19.40
C PHE A 297 -7.24 -7.47 -18.14
N LEU A 298 -8.23 -6.71 -17.66
CA LEU A 298 -8.11 -5.95 -16.41
C LEU A 298 -8.14 -6.91 -15.22
N VAL A 299 -7.06 -6.97 -14.46
CA VAL A 299 -6.96 -7.83 -13.26
C VAL A 299 -7.07 -7.06 -11.95
N GLY A 300 -6.86 -5.75 -11.97
CA GLY A 300 -7.00 -4.94 -10.78
C GLY A 300 -7.04 -3.46 -11.06
N MET A 301 -7.76 -2.75 -10.20
CA MET A 301 -8.00 -1.33 -10.30
C MET A 301 -8.19 -0.81 -8.88
N SER A 302 -7.43 0.22 -8.50
CA SER A 302 -7.50 0.82 -7.17
C SER A 302 -7.58 2.35 -7.27
N GLU A 303 -8.53 2.93 -6.56
CA GLU A 303 -8.64 4.38 -6.35
C GLU A 303 -8.16 4.72 -4.93
N TYR A 304 -7.38 5.79 -4.81
CA TYR A 304 -6.76 6.21 -3.56
C TYR A 304 -7.16 7.63 -3.15
N GLN A 305 -7.48 7.78 -1.87
CA GLN A 305 -7.70 9.07 -1.22
C GLN A 305 -6.84 9.16 0.04
N THR A 306 -6.07 10.22 0.19
CA THR A 306 -5.22 10.45 1.38
C THR A 306 -5.46 11.84 1.94
N GLU A 307 -5.72 11.93 3.25
CA GLU A 307 -6.01 13.20 3.92
C GLU A 307 -5.40 13.27 5.33
N PHE A 308 -5.14 14.49 5.80
CA PHE A 308 -4.76 14.77 7.19
C PHE A 308 -5.91 15.46 7.91
N MET A 309 -6.20 15.02 9.14
CA MET A 309 -7.22 15.57 10.01
C MET A 309 -6.69 15.74 11.43
N GLN A 310 -7.17 16.73 12.16
CA GLN A 310 -6.80 16.90 13.57
C GLN A 310 -7.51 15.90 14.47
N GLU A 311 -8.74 15.52 14.13
CA GLU A 311 -9.60 14.64 14.91
C GLU A 311 -10.24 13.60 14.00
N LEU A 312 -10.51 12.41 14.55
CA LEU A 312 -11.32 11.41 13.86
C LEU A 312 -12.73 11.94 13.64
N PRO A 313 -13.34 11.70 12.46
CA PRO A 313 -14.77 11.92 12.27
C PRO A 313 -15.59 11.20 13.35
N PRO A 314 -16.70 11.78 13.85
CA PRO A 314 -17.44 11.23 14.99
C PRO A 314 -17.81 9.75 14.86
N GLU A 315 -18.24 9.32 13.67
CA GLU A 315 -18.61 7.92 13.40
C GLU A 315 -17.43 6.96 13.54
N ARG A 316 -16.23 7.39 13.11
CA ARG A 316 -14.99 6.62 13.21
C ARG A 316 -14.41 6.67 14.62
N ALA A 317 -14.55 7.80 15.31
CA ALA A 317 -14.19 7.91 16.72
C ALA A 317 -15.01 6.95 17.59
N THR A 318 -16.34 6.90 17.40
CA THR A 318 -17.21 5.93 18.09
C THR A 318 -16.75 4.50 17.83
N LEU A 319 -16.51 4.14 16.56
CA LEU A 319 -16.06 2.79 16.20
C LEU A 319 -14.73 2.41 16.89
N TYR A 320 -13.77 3.33 16.93
CA TYR A 320 -12.48 3.12 17.59
C TYR A 320 -12.63 2.94 19.10
N TYR A 321 -13.36 3.83 19.78
CA TYR A 321 -13.52 3.77 21.24
C TYR A 321 -14.37 2.58 21.70
N ASP A 322 -15.41 2.22 20.95
CA ASP A 322 -16.17 0.99 21.21
C ASP A 322 -15.26 -0.24 21.11
N GLY A 323 -14.37 -0.26 20.12
CA GLY A 323 -13.36 -1.30 19.98
C GLY A 323 -12.40 -1.39 21.18
N ILE A 324 -11.95 -0.26 21.72
CA ILE A 324 -11.13 -0.21 22.94
C ILE A 324 -11.88 -0.79 24.13
N ASP A 325 -13.14 -0.41 24.32
CA ASP A 325 -13.97 -0.89 25.43
C ASP A 325 -14.18 -2.41 25.34
N MET A 326 -14.38 -2.93 24.13
CA MET A 326 -14.40 -4.37 23.89
C MET A 326 -13.10 -5.01 24.35
N VAL A 327 -11.93 -4.48 24.01
CA VAL A 327 -10.62 -5.05 24.41
C VAL A 327 -10.41 -5.01 25.92
N LYS A 328 -10.79 -3.91 26.59
CA LYS A 328 -10.61 -3.72 28.04
C LYS A 328 -11.55 -4.56 28.90
N GLY A 329 -12.75 -4.86 28.42
CA GLY A 329 -13.76 -5.64 29.16
C GLY A 329 -13.36 -7.10 29.47
N GLU A 330 -12.21 -7.57 29.00
CA GLU A 330 -11.71 -8.94 29.18
C GLU A 330 -10.50 -9.06 30.13
N GLN A 331 -9.91 -7.95 30.61
CA GLN A 331 -8.79 -7.95 31.57
C GLN A 331 -9.27 -8.04 33.03
#